data_AF-A0A954INP2-F1
#
_entry.id   AF-A0A954INP2-F1
#
_cell.length_a   1.000
_cell.length_b   1.000
_cell.length_c   1.000
_cell.angle_alpha   90.00
_cell.angle_beta   90.00
_cell.angle_gamma   90.00
#
_symmetry.space_group_name_H-M   'P 1'
#
loop_
_entity.id
_entity.type
_entity.pdbx_description
1 polymer ?
#
loop_
_entity_poly.entity_id
_entity_poly.type
_entity_poly.pdbx_seq_one_letter_code
_entity_poly.pdbx_strand_id
1 'polypeptide(L)'
;YHWHTGYVPPQTVAAPHIGAWMAKVLGPRKDVMPAFINIGQRLEGIGESEELKAFTTAGFFGSEFGPMNLPYPEQAAKAVRPPRDMKPSRFENRYNFFKKLVDQSPHREYASDYHQESMLRSLDNAHRLLSSQDRNAFDISLEPKDSFEKYNTGRFGQGCLLARRLVEAGARYVEVTTEYIPFIHWDTHNDGHTTVDRLHKEVDGPIAQLILDLESRGLLDRTLVVIASEFSRDMIVEGVPGSNARDQARFKVDKLGELKHYGLHRHFTGGSSVLMFGGGLKKGYLYGKTADERPCLAIENPVSVSDLHATMFTAMGISPQTAFDVERRPFYATQDGKGKPVVDLFA
;
A
#
# COMPACT_ATOMS: atom_id res chain seq x y z
N TYR A 1 -8.51 5.42 0.95
CA TYR A 1 -8.04 6.56 1.78
C TYR A 1 -7.93 6.17 3.24
N HIS A 2 -8.88 5.42 3.80
CA HIS A 2 -8.90 5.09 5.22
C HIS A 2 -7.66 4.29 5.64
N TRP A 3 -7.25 3.31 4.86
CA TRP A 3 -6.04 2.52 5.15
C TRP A 3 -4.76 3.29 4.94
N HIS A 4 -4.76 4.14 3.92
CA HIS A 4 -3.59 4.90 3.56
C HIS A 4 -3.28 5.98 4.59
N THR A 5 -4.30 6.73 5.06
CA THR A 5 -4.07 7.90 5.91
C THR A 5 -4.67 7.77 7.30
N GLY A 6 -5.76 7.03 7.48
CA GLY A 6 -6.56 7.02 8.71
C GLY A 6 -7.46 8.24 8.88
N TYR A 7 -7.49 9.16 7.90
CA TYR A 7 -8.26 10.40 7.96
C TYR A 7 -9.39 10.43 6.94
N VAL A 8 -10.59 10.80 7.39
CA VAL A 8 -11.77 10.98 6.53
C VAL A 8 -11.68 12.33 5.83
N PRO A 9 -11.70 12.40 4.48
CA PRO A 9 -11.74 13.69 3.77
C PRO A 9 -13.09 14.40 3.96
N PRO A 10 -13.16 15.74 3.83
CA PRO A 10 -12.04 16.63 3.53
C PRO A 10 -11.17 16.92 4.75
N GLN A 11 -9.87 17.13 4.51
CA GLN A 11 -8.91 17.60 5.52
C GLN A 11 -8.36 18.95 5.08
N THR A 12 -8.02 19.83 6.03
CA THR A 12 -7.45 21.15 5.73
C THR A 12 -6.02 21.05 5.19
N VAL A 13 -5.34 19.94 5.47
CA VAL A 13 -4.00 19.63 4.99
C VAL A 13 -3.97 18.22 4.41
N ALA A 14 -3.07 17.98 3.46
CA ALA A 14 -2.89 16.65 2.88
C ALA A 14 -2.33 15.68 3.93
N ALA A 15 -3.17 14.72 4.36
CA ALA A 15 -2.79 13.71 5.34
C ALA A 15 -1.71 12.77 4.76
N PRO A 16 -0.60 12.52 5.47
CA PRO A 16 0.44 11.61 5.02
C PRO A 16 -0.04 10.16 4.96
N HIS A 17 0.45 9.43 3.98
CA HIS A 17 0.32 7.97 3.93
C HIS A 17 0.98 7.31 5.16
N ILE A 18 0.49 6.15 5.62
CA ILE A 18 1.09 5.40 6.74
C ILE A 18 2.54 5.01 6.46
N GLY A 19 2.86 4.65 5.21
CA GLY A 19 4.24 4.46 4.74
C GLY A 19 5.11 5.73 4.86
N ALA A 20 4.54 6.93 4.69
CA ALA A 20 5.24 8.19 4.88
C ALA A 20 5.48 8.49 6.38
N TRP A 21 4.55 8.09 7.26
CA TRP A 21 4.81 8.10 8.70
C TRP A 21 5.98 7.19 9.09
N MET A 22 6.02 5.97 8.54
CA MET A 22 7.14 5.05 8.76
C MET A 22 8.46 5.64 8.26
N ALA A 23 8.45 6.26 7.08
CA ALA A 23 9.61 6.93 6.52
C ALA A 23 10.07 8.13 7.37
N LYS A 24 9.14 8.96 7.83
CA LYS A 24 9.44 10.17 8.60
C LYS A 24 9.95 9.87 10.01
N VAL A 25 9.33 8.93 10.70
CA VAL A 25 9.61 8.65 12.12
C VAL A 25 10.78 7.67 12.28
N LEU A 26 10.87 6.66 11.42
CA LEU A 26 11.86 5.57 11.58
C LEU A 26 12.98 5.60 10.54
N GLY A 27 12.82 6.38 9.47
CA GLY A 27 13.77 6.42 8.37
C GLY A 27 13.94 5.07 7.64
N PRO A 28 14.85 5.03 6.66
CA PRO A 28 15.22 3.79 6.01
C PRO A 28 15.94 2.85 7.01
N ARG A 29 15.77 1.52 6.89
CA ARG A 29 16.57 0.56 7.68
C ARG A 29 18.00 0.45 7.18
N LYS A 30 18.21 0.77 5.90
CA LYS A 30 19.48 0.76 5.20
C LYS A 30 19.56 2.04 4.37
N ASP A 31 20.60 2.83 4.56
CA ASP A 31 20.70 4.21 4.04
C ASP A 31 20.43 4.37 2.54
N VAL A 32 20.74 3.34 1.74
CA VAL A 32 20.55 3.36 0.28
C VAL A 32 19.18 2.89 -0.18
N MET A 33 18.40 2.23 0.69
CA MET A 33 17.09 1.70 0.36
C MET A 33 16.01 2.76 0.64
N PRO A 34 15.05 2.97 -0.28
CA PRO A 34 13.90 3.83 -0.02
C PRO A 34 13.11 3.31 1.20
N ALA A 35 12.70 4.23 2.07
CA ALA A 35 11.95 3.87 3.26
C ALA A 35 10.49 3.48 2.94
N PHE A 36 9.91 4.05 1.88
CA PHE A 36 8.55 3.79 1.42
C PHE A 36 8.57 3.43 -0.07
N ILE A 37 8.14 2.22 -0.39
CA ILE A 37 8.01 1.71 -1.76
C ILE A 37 6.56 1.29 -1.99
N ASN A 38 5.98 1.72 -3.11
CA ASN A 38 4.64 1.34 -3.55
C ASN A 38 4.73 0.55 -4.87
N ILE A 39 4.10 -0.61 -4.94
CA ILE A 39 4.22 -1.57 -6.03
C ILE A 39 2.84 -1.90 -6.61
N GLY A 40 2.74 -1.87 -7.94
CA GLY A 40 1.58 -2.40 -8.67
C GLY A 40 0.49 -1.38 -9.01
N GLN A 41 0.51 -0.15 -8.46
CA GLN A 41 -0.47 0.89 -8.76
C GLN A 41 0.03 1.84 -9.87
N ARG A 42 -0.69 1.95 -10.97
CA ARG A 42 -0.58 3.13 -11.85
C ARG A 42 -1.32 4.30 -11.21
N LEU A 43 -0.67 5.46 -11.15
CA LEU A 43 -1.29 6.71 -10.70
C LEU A 43 -1.81 7.55 -11.87
N GLU A 44 -1.53 7.17 -13.11
CA GLU A 44 -1.93 7.89 -14.31
C GLU A 44 -2.66 6.96 -15.29
N GLY A 45 -3.62 7.52 -16.02
CA GLY A 45 -4.25 6.87 -17.17
C GLY A 45 -5.32 5.81 -16.85
N ILE A 46 -5.78 5.71 -15.60
CA ILE A 46 -6.86 4.78 -15.20
C ILE A 46 -7.73 5.43 -14.14
N GLY A 47 -9.06 5.35 -14.35
CA GLY A 47 -10.06 5.54 -13.30
C GLY A 47 -9.86 6.79 -12.44
N GLU A 48 -10.07 6.62 -11.13
CA GLU A 48 -9.97 7.61 -10.04
C GLU A 48 -8.51 8.07 -9.81
N SER A 49 -7.83 8.53 -10.87
CA SER A 49 -6.41 8.87 -10.82
C SER A 49 -6.11 10.00 -9.85
N GLU A 50 -7.01 10.98 -9.73
CA GLU A 50 -6.80 12.13 -8.84
C GLU A 50 -6.94 11.73 -7.38
N GLU A 51 -7.91 10.88 -7.04
CA GLU A 51 -8.10 10.33 -5.72
C GLU A 51 -6.92 9.43 -5.33
N LEU A 52 -6.49 8.54 -6.23
CA LEU A 52 -5.33 7.66 -6.00
C LEU A 52 -4.06 8.48 -5.72
N LYS A 53 -3.80 9.55 -6.49
CA LYS A 53 -2.68 10.47 -6.24
C LYS A 53 -2.80 11.18 -4.91
N ALA A 54 -4.01 11.67 -4.57
CA ALA A 54 -4.25 12.43 -3.35
C ALA A 54 -3.96 11.64 -2.07
N PHE A 55 -4.09 10.31 -2.11
CA PHE A 55 -3.84 9.44 -0.95
C PHE A 55 -2.54 8.65 -1.02
N THR A 56 -1.82 8.65 -2.14
CA THR A 56 -0.53 7.94 -2.31
C THR A 56 0.64 8.93 -2.27
N THR A 57 0.77 9.64 -1.15
CA THR A 57 1.67 10.80 -1.01
C THR A 57 2.23 10.92 0.41
N ALA A 58 3.33 11.67 0.54
CA ALA A 58 3.89 12.08 1.82
C ALA A 58 3.04 13.11 2.57
N GLY A 59 2.00 13.65 1.93
CA GLY A 59 1.20 14.74 2.48
C GLY A 59 2.08 15.94 2.83
N PHE A 60 1.84 16.54 4.00
CA PHE A 60 2.63 17.67 4.48
C PHE A 60 4.08 17.33 4.89
N PHE A 61 4.51 16.07 4.93
CA PHE A 61 5.90 15.73 5.27
C PHE A 61 6.91 16.14 4.20
N GLY A 62 6.47 16.30 2.95
CA GLY A 62 7.32 16.64 1.82
C GLY A 62 7.82 15.40 1.05
N SER A 63 8.29 15.64 -0.17
CA SER A 63 8.62 14.60 -1.16
C SER A 63 9.68 13.59 -0.72
N GLU A 64 10.56 13.95 0.21
CA GLU A 64 11.59 13.06 0.78
C GLU A 64 11.00 11.80 1.43
N PHE A 65 9.79 11.91 1.98
CA PHE A 65 9.09 10.82 2.66
C PHE A 65 8.00 10.19 1.78
N GLY A 66 7.97 10.53 0.50
CA GLY A 66 7.01 10.01 -0.47
C GLY A 66 7.34 8.59 -0.94
N PRO A 67 6.37 7.87 -1.52
CA PRO A 67 6.61 6.55 -2.05
C PRO A 67 7.49 6.59 -3.30
N MET A 68 8.42 5.63 -3.39
CA MET A 68 8.95 5.21 -4.69
C MET A 68 7.88 4.35 -5.39
N ASN A 69 7.23 4.91 -6.42
CA ASN A 69 6.17 4.23 -7.16
C ASN A 69 6.74 3.31 -8.25
N LEU A 70 6.40 2.03 -8.18
CA LEU A 70 6.79 0.97 -9.10
C LEU A 70 5.53 0.29 -9.67
N PRO A 71 4.86 0.89 -10.68
CA PRO A 71 3.60 0.37 -11.20
C PRO A 71 3.72 -1.03 -11.82
N TYR A 72 4.92 -1.40 -12.27
CA TYR A 72 5.21 -2.64 -12.98
C TYR A 72 6.41 -3.34 -12.32
N PRO A 73 6.20 -4.41 -11.53
CA PRO A 73 7.26 -5.11 -10.82
C PRO A 73 8.36 -5.64 -11.74
N GLU A 74 8.00 -6.12 -12.93
CA GLU A 74 8.92 -6.63 -13.95
C GLU A 74 9.81 -5.54 -14.56
N GLN A 75 9.47 -4.27 -14.35
CA GLN A 75 10.23 -3.11 -14.81
C GLN A 75 10.97 -2.40 -13.68
N ALA A 76 10.83 -2.85 -12.43
CA ALA A 76 11.43 -2.21 -11.26
C ALA A 76 12.95 -2.05 -11.41
N ALA A 77 13.65 -3.03 -11.99
CA ALA A 77 15.08 -2.95 -12.26
C ALA A 77 15.46 -1.75 -13.17
N LYS A 78 14.59 -1.35 -14.11
CA LYS A 78 14.83 -0.21 -15.00
C LYS A 78 14.75 1.11 -14.24
N ALA A 79 13.90 1.19 -13.20
CA ALA A 79 13.76 2.39 -12.37
C ALA A 79 15.02 2.68 -11.53
N VAL A 80 15.84 1.66 -11.25
CA VAL A 80 17.06 1.75 -10.44
C VAL A 80 18.33 1.46 -11.24
N ARG A 81 18.28 1.61 -12.57
CA ARG A 81 19.45 1.47 -13.44
C ARG A 81 19.66 2.72 -14.27
N PRO A 82 20.91 3.19 -14.42
CA PRO A 82 21.20 4.22 -15.39
C PRO A 82 20.88 3.69 -16.82
N PRO A 83 20.57 4.57 -17.78
CA PRO A 83 20.38 4.18 -19.17
C PRO A 83 21.56 3.38 -19.71
N ARG A 84 21.29 2.43 -20.63
CA ARG A 84 22.24 1.40 -21.12
C ARG A 84 23.62 1.92 -21.57
N ASP A 85 23.70 3.17 -22.03
CA ASP A 85 24.94 3.79 -22.53
C ASP A 85 25.46 4.95 -21.66
N MET A 86 24.98 5.06 -20.42
CA MET A 86 25.36 6.12 -19.51
C MET A 86 26.60 5.76 -18.69
N LYS A 87 27.76 6.28 -19.10
CA LYS A 87 29.01 6.16 -18.33
C LYS A 87 28.85 6.81 -16.94
N PRO A 88 29.47 6.26 -15.87
CA PRO A 88 29.40 6.83 -14.52
C PRO A 88 29.78 8.32 -14.46
N SER A 89 30.87 8.72 -15.11
CA SER A 89 31.31 10.13 -15.16
C SER A 89 30.29 11.06 -15.84
N ARG A 90 29.59 10.57 -16.87
CA ARG A 90 28.52 11.33 -17.53
C ARG A 90 27.31 11.48 -16.62
N PHE A 91 26.97 10.44 -15.86
CA PHE A 91 25.87 10.48 -14.90
C PHE A 91 26.15 11.51 -13.80
N GLU A 92 27.34 11.46 -13.20
CA GLU A 92 27.77 12.40 -12.17
C GLU A 92 27.79 13.86 -12.67
N ASN A 93 28.33 14.11 -13.86
CA ASN A 93 28.32 15.45 -14.46
C ASN A 93 26.89 15.98 -14.70
N ARG A 94 25.97 15.12 -15.18
CA ARG A 94 24.56 15.49 -15.35
C ARG A 94 23.90 15.80 -14.01
N TYR A 95 24.21 15.03 -12.98
CA TYR A 95 23.67 15.24 -11.64
C TYR A 95 24.14 16.58 -11.04
N ASN A 96 25.44 16.87 -11.14
CA ASN A 96 26.00 18.14 -10.69
C ASN A 96 25.43 19.34 -11.47
N PHE A 97 25.21 19.19 -12.78
CA PHE A 97 24.56 20.23 -13.58
C PHE A 97 23.08 20.41 -13.21
N PHE A 98 22.36 19.32 -12.95
CA PHE A 98 20.97 19.38 -12.49
C PHE A 98 20.85 20.13 -11.16
N LYS A 99 21.74 19.87 -10.19
CA LYS A 99 21.76 20.62 -8.92
C LYS A 99 21.92 22.12 -9.13
N LYS A 100 22.82 22.53 -10.04
CA LYS A 100 22.99 23.95 -10.42
C LYS A 100 21.72 24.55 -11.04
N LEU A 101 20.99 23.79 -11.88
CA LEU A 101 19.73 24.25 -12.47
C LEU A 101 18.62 24.41 -11.43
N VAL A 102 18.50 23.45 -10.50
CA VAL A 102 17.55 23.56 -9.37
C VAL A 102 17.89 24.77 -8.52
N ASP A 103 19.17 25.01 -8.25
CA ASP A 103 19.62 26.16 -7.47
C ASP A 103 19.29 27.51 -8.13
N GLN A 104 19.25 27.55 -9.46
CA GLN A 104 18.95 28.74 -10.28
C GLN A 104 17.47 28.85 -10.68
N SER A 105 16.62 27.91 -10.26
CA SER A 105 15.22 27.87 -10.69
C SER A 105 14.42 29.05 -10.13
N PRO A 106 13.61 29.76 -10.93
CA PRO A 106 12.67 30.78 -10.44
C PRO A 106 11.65 30.21 -9.44
N HIS A 107 11.37 28.90 -9.53
CA HIS A 107 10.48 28.21 -8.59
C HIS A 107 11.04 28.11 -7.17
N ARG A 108 12.34 28.40 -6.99
CA ARG A 108 12.97 28.52 -5.69
C ARG A 108 12.35 29.64 -4.85
N GLU A 109 11.85 30.71 -5.46
CA GLU A 109 11.20 31.78 -4.69
C GLU A 109 9.81 31.37 -4.15
N TYR A 110 9.17 30.37 -4.76
CA TYR A 110 7.79 29.96 -4.44
C TYR A 110 7.70 28.74 -3.52
N ALA A 111 8.80 28.01 -3.33
CA ALA A 111 8.86 26.85 -2.43
C ALA A 111 9.57 27.24 -1.13
N SER A 112 9.03 26.87 0.04
CA SER A 112 9.75 27.06 1.31
C SER A 112 11.09 26.32 1.30
N ASP A 113 12.08 26.82 2.05
CA ASP A 113 13.41 26.19 2.19
C ASP A 113 13.33 24.69 2.51
N TYR A 114 12.42 24.30 3.41
CA TYR A 114 12.20 22.89 3.79
C TYR A 114 11.82 22.00 2.59
N HIS A 115 10.91 22.46 1.72
CA HIS A 115 10.48 21.70 0.56
C HIS A 115 11.58 21.59 -0.51
N GLN A 116 12.39 22.64 -0.66
CA GLN A 116 13.55 22.61 -1.57
C GLN A 116 14.59 21.57 -1.10
N GLU A 117 14.96 21.63 0.18
CA GLU A 117 15.90 20.69 0.78
C GLU A 117 15.39 19.26 0.71
N SER A 118 14.10 19.03 1.01
CA SER A 118 13.45 17.73 0.90
C SER A 118 13.61 17.15 -0.51
N MET A 119 13.37 17.96 -1.56
CA MET A 119 13.56 17.51 -2.94
C MET A 119 15.03 17.16 -3.24
N LEU A 120 15.99 17.97 -2.78
CA LEU A 120 17.42 17.69 -2.96
C LEU A 120 17.84 16.41 -2.23
N ARG A 121 17.40 16.20 -0.98
CA ARG A 121 17.66 14.97 -0.22
C ARG A 121 17.08 13.73 -0.91
N SER A 122 15.86 13.84 -1.46
CA SER A 122 15.25 12.77 -2.25
C SER A 122 16.11 12.38 -3.47
N LEU A 123 16.73 13.35 -4.14
CA LEU A 123 17.57 13.10 -5.31
C LEU A 123 18.93 12.51 -4.94
N ASP A 124 19.56 12.98 -3.86
CA ASP A 124 20.80 12.39 -3.35
C ASP A 124 20.58 10.92 -2.94
N ASN A 125 19.44 10.61 -2.32
CA ASN A 125 19.07 9.23 -1.99
C ASN A 125 18.89 8.36 -3.24
N ALA A 126 18.21 8.88 -4.27
CA ALA A 126 18.06 8.18 -5.55
C ALA A 126 19.43 7.91 -6.22
N HIS A 127 20.34 8.89 -6.18
CA HIS A 127 21.69 8.73 -6.72
C HIS A 127 22.47 7.63 -5.98
N ARG A 128 22.39 7.57 -4.64
CA ARG A 128 23.01 6.51 -3.83
C ARG A 128 22.49 5.11 -4.21
N LEU A 129 21.17 4.97 -4.38
CA LEU A 129 20.56 3.71 -4.78
C LEU A 129 21.07 3.24 -6.16
N LEU A 130 21.13 4.15 -7.14
CA LEU A 130 21.59 3.83 -8.50
C LEU A 130 23.03 3.31 -8.55
N SER A 131 23.88 3.78 -7.63
CA SER A 131 25.27 3.37 -7.49
C SER A 131 25.49 2.17 -6.57
N SER A 132 24.48 1.74 -5.80
CA SER A 132 24.60 0.61 -4.86
C SER A 132 24.38 -0.75 -5.54
N GLN A 133 24.95 -1.81 -4.95
CA GLN A 133 24.61 -3.20 -5.30
C GLN A 133 23.16 -3.54 -4.89
N ASP A 134 22.60 -2.82 -3.91
CA ASP A 134 21.23 -3.06 -3.40
C ASP A 134 20.14 -2.85 -4.46
N ARG A 135 20.43 -2.11 -5.54
CA ARG A 135 19.56 -2.02 -6.71
C ARG A 135 19.21 -3.38 -7.31
N ASN A 136 20.03 -4.41 -7.07
CA ASN A 136 19.74 -5.77 -7.51
C ASN A 136 18.47 -6.33 -6.87
N ALA A 137 18.05 -5.85 -5.69
CA ALA A 137 16.80 -6.25 -5.05
C ALA A 137 15.57 -5.96 -5.95
N PHE A 138 15.65 -4.92 -6.78
CA PHE A 138 14.58 -4.53 -7.71
C PHE A 138 14.54 -5.38 -8.98
N ASP A 139 15.50 -6.28 -9.18
CA ASP A 139 15.54 -7.16 -10.34
C ASP A 139 15.06 -8.56 -9.98
N ILE A 140 13.76 -8.81 -10.20
CA ILE A 140 13.13 -10.11 -9.97
C ILE A 140 13.63 -11.18 -10.95
N SER A 141 14.28 -10.82 -12.05
CA SER A 141 14.85 -11.80 -13.00
C SER A 141 16.10 -12.51 -12.45
N LEU A 142 16.66 -12.00 -11.35
CA LEU A 142 17.76 -12.64 -10.63
C LEU A 142 17.30 -13.81 -9.74
N GLU A 143 15.98 -14.05 -9.64
CA GLU A 143 15.44 -15.17 -8.88
C GLU A 143 15.60 -16.50 -9.63
N PRO A 144 15.88 -17.61 -8.91
CA PRO A 144 15.79 -18.93 -9.49
C PRO A 144 14.43 -19.16 -10.14
N LYS A 145 14.40 -19.87 -11.27
CA LYS A 145 13.17 -20.13 -12.04
C LYS A 145 12.06 -20.71 -11.16
N ASP A 146 12.38 -21.70 -10.33
CA ASP A 146 11.39 -22.35 -9.45
C ASP A 146 10.82 -21.40 -8.39
N SER A 147 11.58 -20.38 -7.96
CA SER A 147 11.09 -19.33 -7.06
C SER A 147 10.18 -18.38 -7.83
N PHE A 148 10.61 -17.94 -9.03
CA PHE A 148 9.85 -17.02 -9.87
C PHE A 148 8.47 -17.57 -10.26
N GLU A 149 8.40 -18.82 -10.69
CA GLU A 149 7.14 -19.43 -11.17
C GLU A 149 6.04 -19.48 -10.10
N LYS A 150 6.40 -19.61 -8.82
CA LYS A 150 5.43 -19.60 -7.71
C LYS A 150 4.72 -18.25 -7.55
N TYR A 151 5.35 -17.17 -7.99
CA TYR A 151 4.81 -15.83 -7.97
C TYR A 151 4.29 -15.36 -9.34
N ASN A 152 4.44 -16.19 -10.38
CA ASN A 152 4.11 -15.83 -11.76
C ASN A 152 2.60 -15.98 -12.06
N THR A 153 1.74 -15.52 -11.14
CA THR A 153 0.28 -15.52 -11.27
C THR A 153 -0.25 -14.25 -11.93
N GLY A 154 0.61 -13.26 -12.17
CA GLY A 154 0.25 -11.95 -12.70
C GLY A 154 1.06 -10.84 -12.04
N ARG A 155 0.62 -9.60 -12.24
CA ARG A 155 1.33 -8.41 -11.73
C ARG A 155 1.41 -8.42 -10.20
N PHE A 156 0.32 -8.76 -9.52
CA PHE A 156 0.31 -8.79 -8.06
C PHE A 156 1.30 -9.82 -7.51
N GLY A 157 1.33 -11.03 -8.07
CA GLY A 157 2.28 -12.07 -7.65
C GLY A 157 3.74 -11.66 -7.85
N GLN A 158 4.08 -11.08 -9.01
CA GLN A 158 5.41 -10.50 -9.24
C GLN A 158 5.71 -9.33 -8.27
N GLY A 159 4.68 -8.58 -7.86
CA GLY A 159 4.76 -7.58 -6.82
C GLY A 159 5.11 -8.17 -5.45
N CYS A 160 4.50 -9.29 -5.06
CA CYS A 160 4.86 -10.03 -3.84
C CYS A 160 6.31 -10.54 -3.89
N LEU A 161 6.78 -11.07 -5.03
CA LEU A 161 8.17 -11.48 -5.20
C LEU A 161 9.14 -10.30 -5.04
N LEU A 162 8.82 -9.17 -5.67
CA LEU A 162 9.59 -7.94 -5.54
C LEU A 162 9.60 -7.47 -4.08
N ALA A 163 8.46 -7.47 -3.40
CA ALA A 163 8.35 -7.09 -1.99
C ALA A 163 9.22 -7.97 -1.10
N ARG A 164 9.23 -9.30 -1.31
CA ARG A 164 10.12 -10.22 -0.59
C ARG A 164 11.58 -9.82 -0.74
N ARG A 165 12.05 -9.61 -1.97
CA ARG A 165 13.44 -9.19 -2.25
C ARG A 165 13.78 -7.84 -1.63
N LEU A 166 12.85 -6.89 -1.64
CA LEU A 166 13.04 -5.58 -1.02
C LEU A 166 13.11 -5.67 0.51
N VAL A 167 12.28 -6.50 1.14
CA VAL A 167 12.34 -6.77 2.59
C VAL A 167 13.65 -7.46 2.97
N GLU A 168 14.10 -8.43 2.17
CA GLU A 168 15.43 -9.05 2.31
C GLU A 168 16.56 -8.01 2.25
N ALA A 169 16.47 -7.05 1.33
CA ALA A 169 17.43 -5.98 1.16
C ALA A 169 17.34 -4.84 2.21
N GLY A 170 16.33 -4.88 3.08
CA GLY A 170 16.15 -3.92 4.17
C GLY A 170 15.24 -2.73 3.83
N ALA A 171 14.27 -2.88 2.93
CA ALA A 171 13.19 -1.91 2.81
C ALA A 171 12.39 -1.79 4.12
N ARG A 172 11.96 -0.57 4.45
CA ARG A 172 11.25 -0.28 5.71
C ARG A 172 9.74 -0.54 5.59
N TYR A 173 9.11 -0.03 4.54
CA TYR A 173 7.69 -0.19 4.26
C TYR A 173 7.50 -0.46 2.77
N VAL A 174 6.78 -1.52 2.45
CA VAL A 174 6.45 -1.92 1.08
C VAL A 174 4.94 -2.14 1.00
N GLU A 175 4.30 -1.44 0.08
CA GLU A 175 2.91 -1.65 -0.29
C GLU A 175 2.84 -2.37 -1.63
N VAL A 176 1.99 -3.39 -1.72
CA VAL A 176 1.70 -4.11 -2.95
C VAL A 176 0.19 -4.07 -3.16
N THR A 177 -0.26 -3.56 -4.31
CA THR A 177 -1.67 -3.54 -4.67
C THR A 177 -1.93 -4.36 -5.93
N THR A 178 -3.15 -4.87 -6.06
CA THR A 178 -3.65 -5.48 -7.29
C THR A 178 -3.95 -4.45 -8.38
N GLU A 179 -3.73 -3.16 -8.12
CA GLU A 179 -4.18 -2.02 -8.91
C GLU A 179 -5.70 -1.79 -8.82
N TYR A 180 -6.12 -0.53 -8.82
CA TYR A 180 -7.51 -0.18 -9.13
C TYR A 180 -7.73 -0.08 -10.64
N ILE A 181 -8.58 -0.95 -11.18
CA ILE A 181 -9.18 -0.81 -12.51
C ILE A 181 -10.68 -1.07 -12.38
N PRO A 182 -11.54 -0.07 -12.70
CA PRO A 182 -12.99 -0.22 -12.61
C PRO A 182 -13.49 -1.44 -13.37
N PHE A 183 -14.42 -2.17 -12.77
CA PHE A 183 -15.06 -3.39 -13.30
C PHE A 183 -14.12 -4.55 -13.71
N ILE A 184 -12.80 -4.42 -13.50
CA ILE A 184 -11.80 -5.44 -13.82
C ILE A 184 -11.16 -6.00 -12.55
N HIS A 185 -10.90 -5.19 -11.52
CA HIS A 185 -10.35 -5.69 -10.25
C HIS A 185 -11.43 -5.73 -9.15
N TRP A 186 -11.12 -5.30 -7.93
CA TRP A 186 -12.03 -5.38 -6.77
C TRP A 186 -13.26 -4.46 -6.85
N ASP A 187 -13.40 -3.76 -7.98
CA ASP A 187 -14.68 -3.24 -8.42
C ASP A 187 -15.51 -4.37 -9.08
N THR A 188 -16.26 -5.06 -8.24
CA THR A 188 -17.05 -6.24 -8.60
C THR A 188 -18.53 -5.91 -8.82
N HIS A 189 -18.85 -4.66 -9.15
CA HIS A 189 -20.21 -4.26 -9.52
C HIS A 189 -20.68 -4.91 -10.83
N ASN A 190 -19.81 -5.59 -11.60
CA ASN A 190 -20.18 -6.39 -12.77
C ASN A 190 -19.48 -7.75 -12.75
N ASP A 191 -20.24 -8.81 -13.07
CA ASP A 191 -19.80 -10.21 -13.06
C ASP A 191 -19.06 -10.63 -11.77
N GLY A 192 -19.51 -10.10 -10.63
CA GLY A 192 -18.78 -10.12 -9.37
C GLY A 192 -18.25 -11.49 -8.93
N HIS A 193 -19.03 -12.57 -9.02
CA HIS A 193 -18.54 -13.90 -8.64
C HIS A 193 -17.41 -14.41 -9.55
N THR A 194 -17.53 -14.24 -10.86
CA THR A 194 -16.49 -14.62 -11.82
C THR A 194 -15.24 -13.78 -11.62
N THR A 195 -15.41 -12.48 -11.39
CA THR A 195 -14.31 -11.55 -11.10
C THR A 195 -13.58 -11.90 -9.82
N VAL A 196 -14.32 -12.17 -8.72
CA VAL A 196 -13.73 -12.56 -7.43
C VAL A 196 -13.03 -13.92 -7.52
N ASP A 197 -13.60 -14.92 -8.18
CA ASP A 197 -12.94 -16.23 -8.37
C ASP A 197 -11.59 -16.08 -9.09
N ARG A 198 -11.53 -15.25 -10.14
CA ARG A 198 -10.27 -14.94 -10.81
C ARG A 198 -9.29 -14.20 -9.89
N LEU A 199 -9.74 -13.15 -9.19
CA LEU A 199 -8.87 -12.36 -8.32
C LEU A 199 -8.32 -13.18 -7.16
N HIS A 200 -9.12 -14.07 -6.56
CA HIS A 200 -8.64 -15.00 -5.53
C HIS A 200 -7.49 -15.88 -6.04
N LYS A 201 -7.60 -16.43 -7.26
CA LYS A 201 -6.51 -17.21 -7.88
C LYS A 201 -5.26 -16.38 -8.15
N GLU A 202 -5.41 -15.08 -8.40
CA GLU A 202 -4.27 -14.17 -8.62
C GLU A 202 -3.53 -13.83 -7.32
N VAL A 203 -4.23 -13.73 -6.18
CA VAL A 203 -3.66 -13.24 -4.91
C VAL A 203 -3.30 -14.32 -3.89
N ASP A 204 -4.08 -15.40 -3.80
CA ASP A 204 -3.97 -16.41 -2.72
C ASP A 204 -2.60 -17.09 -2.70
N GLY A 205 -2.19 -17.66 -3.84
CA GLY A 205 -0.91 -18.36 -3.97
C GLY A 205 0.31 -17.46 -3.67
N PRO A 206 0.45 -16.27 -4.29
CA PRO A 206 1.58 -15.39 -4.02
C PRO A 206 1.65 -14.86 -2.58
N ILE A 207 0.51 -14.59 -1.95
CA ILE A 207 0.46 -14.20 -0.54
C ILE A 207 0.98 -15.34 0.33
N ALA A 208 0.45 -16.54 0.15
CA ALA A 208 0.89 -17.72 0.90
C ALA A 208 2.39 -17.94 0.72
N GLN A 209 2.89 -17.86 -0.53
CA GLN A 209 4.31 -18.02 -0.81
C GLN A 209 5.18 -16.92 -0.18
N LEU A 210 4.72 -15.66 -0.16
CA LEU A 210 5.42 -14.56 0.50
C LEU A 210 5.59 -14.84 2.00
N ILE A 211 4.53 -15.27 2.68
CA ILE A 211 4.59 -15.61 4.11
C ILE A 211 5.57 -16.76 4.36
N LEU A 212 5.48 -17.83 3.57
CA LEU A 212 6.37 -19.00 3.68
C LEU A 212 7.83 -18.63 3.42
N ASP A 213 8.09 -17.79 2.41
CA ASP A 213 9.44 -17.36 2.10
C ASP A 213 10.02 -16.50 3.23
N LEU A 214 9.25 -15.53 3.75
CA LEU A 214 9.68 -14.72 4.88
C LEU A 214 9.93 -15.57 6.14
N GLU A 215 9.09 -16.59 6.40
CA GLU A 215 9.29 -17.50 7.53
C GLU A 215 10.57 -18.34 7.35
N SER A 216 10.74 -18.96 6.18
CA SER A 216 11.93 -19.79 5.88
C SER A 216 13.26 -19.03 5.97
N ARG A 217 13.21 -17.70 5.83
CA ARG A 217 14.36 -16.79 5.90
C ARG A 217 14.57 -16.17 7.27
N GLY A 218 13.71 -16.48 8.25
CA GLY A 218 13.73 -15.85 9.57
C GLY A 218 13.39 -14.36 9.52
N LEU A 219 12.67 -13.92 8.49
CA LEU A 219 12.28 -12.53 8.28
C LEU A 219 10.89 -12.22 8.80
N LEU A 220 10.01 -13.22 8.89
CA LEU A 220 8.62 -13.02 9.29
C LEU A 220 8.50 -12.50 10.74
N ASP A 221 9.34 -12.96 11.66
CA ASP A 221 9.31 -12.49 13.06
C ASP A 221 9.59 -10.98 13.19
N ARG A 222 10.35 -10.41 12.25
CA ARG A 222 10.70 -8.98 12.21
C ARG A 222 9.92 -8.16 11.17
N THR A 223 8.94 -8.78 10.51
CA THR A 223 8.16 -8.17 9.42
C THR A 223 6.68 -8.39 9.68
N LEU A 224 5.94 -7.30 9.87
CA LEU A 224 4.49 -7.35 9.91
C LEU A 224 3.94 -7.31 8.48
N VAL A 225 3.25 -8.37 8.05
CA VAL A 225 2.52 -8.40 6.78
C VAL A 225 1.04 -8.21 7.08
N VAL A 226 0.41 -7.22 6.42
CA VAL A 226 -1.00 -6.88 6.59
C VAL A 226 -1.70 -6.99 5.24
N ILE A 227 -2.81 -7.73 5.21
CA ILE A 227 -3.68 -7.87 4.05
C ILE A 227 -5.01 -7.23 4.39
N ALA A 228 -5.37 -6.25 3.58
CA ALA A 228 -6.46 -5.32 3.88
C ALA A 228 -7.15 -4.84 2.61
N SER A 229 -8.42 -4.45 2.75
CA SER A 229 -9.19 -3.75 1.73
C SER A 229 -9.91 -2.54 2.34
N GLU A 230 -10.16 -1.51 1.53
CA GLU A 230 -10.83 -0.27 1.97
C GLU A 230 -12.26 -0.49 2.48
N PHE A 231 -12.98 -1.41 1.87
CA PHE A 231 -14.33 -1.79 2.24
C PHE A 231 -14.57 -3.24 1.81
N SER A 232 -15.74 -3.76 2.17
CA SER A 232 -16.14 -5.12 1.84
C SER A 232 -17.17 -5.14 0.71
N ARG A 233 -17.23 -6.29 0.05
CA ARG A 233 -18.21 -6.61 -1.00
C ARG A 233 -19.14 -7.69 -0.49
N ASP A 234 -20.45 -7.47 -0.56
CA ASP A 234 -21.40 -8.54 -0.31
C ASP A 234 -21.76 -9.25 -1.63
N MET A 235 -22.22 -10.50 -1.52
CA MET A 235 -22.76 -11.26 -2.64
C MET A 235 -24.19 -10.83 -3.00
N ILE A 236 -24.71 -9.79 -2.34
CA ILE A 236 -26.04 -9.25 -2.57
C ILE A 236 -25.95 -8.29 -3.75
N VAL A 237 -27.00 -8.28 -4.55
CA VAL A 237 -27.03 -7.57 -5.81
C VAL A 237 -27.22 -6.05 -5.61
N GLU A 238 -26.31 -5.22 -6.15
CA GLU A 238 -26.36 -3.74 -6.18
C GLU A 238 -26.97 -3.15 -7.45
N GLY A 239 -27.64 -2.00 -7.34
CA GLY A 239 -28.51 -1.46 -8.38
C GLY A 239 -27.94 -0.49 -9.40
N VAL A 240 -28.77 -0.27 -10.42
CA VAL A 240 -28.51 0.65 -11.54
C VAL A 240 -28.58 2.10 -11.02
N PRO A 241 -27.68 3.00 -11.47
CA PRO A 241 -27.76 4.42 -11.15
C PRO A 241 -29.16 5.00 -11.46
N GLY A 242 -29.80 5.60 -10.45
CA GLY A 242 -31.18 6.10 -10.51
C GLY A 242 -32.26 5.14 -9.97
N SER A 243 -31.89 3.93 -9.53
CA SER A 243 -32.82 2.98 -8.88
C SER A 243 -32.79 3.06 -7.35
N ASN A 244 -33.94 2.74 -6.74
CA ASN A 244 -34.02 2.50 -5.29
C ASN A 244 -33.38 1.15 -4.92
N ALA A 245 -33.02 0.96 -3.64
CA ALA A 245 -32.35 -0.24 -3.11
C ALA A 245 -33.05 -1.60 -3.34
N ARG A 246 -34.25 -1.61 -3.94
CA ARG A 246 -35.05 -2.82 -4.24
C ARG A 246 -35.00 -3.27 -5.70
N ASP A 247 -34.49 -2.46 -6.63
CA ASP A 247 -34.49 -2.74 -8.07
C ASP A 247 -33.11 -3.08 -8.62
N GLN A 248 -32.30 -3.71 -7.77
CA GLN A 248 -30.86 -3.69 -7.93
C GLN A 248 -30.31 -4.78 -8.88
N ALA A 249 -31.09 -5.78 -9.27
CA ALA A 249 -30.60 -6.93 -10.03
C ALA A 249 -30.95 -6.91 -11.51
N ARG A 250 -29.98 -7.28 -12.37
CA ARG A 250 -30.25 -7.68 -13.77
C ARG A 250 -31.31 -8.79 -13.85
N PHE A 251 -31.39 -9.63 -12.81
CA PHE A 251 -32.34 -10.73 -12.69
C PHE A 251 -33.02 -10.68 -11.31
N LYS A 252 -34.31 -10.32 -11.29
CA LYS A 252 -35.12 -10.32 -10.06
C LYS A 252 -35.66 -11.72 -9.81
N VAL A 253 -35.09 -12.41 -8.81
CA VAL A 253 -35.50 -13.76 -8.42
C VAL A 253 -35.58 -13.86 -6.90
N ASP A 254 -36.52 -14.66 -6.39
CA ASP A 254 -36.69 -14.87 -4.95
C ASP A 254 -35.56 -15.72 -4.33
N LYS A 255 -34.87 -16.52 -5.15
CA LYS A 255 -33.75 -17.38 -4.75
C LYS A 255 -32.61 -17.31 -5.77
N LEU A 256 -31.40 -17.06 -5.29
CA LEU A 256 -30.19 -17.04 -6.10
C LEU A 256 -29.74 -18.48 -6.41
N GLY A 257 -30.13 -19.02 -7.57
CA GLY A 257 -29.79 -20.39 -7.99
C GLY A 257 -28.83 -20.55 -9.17
N GLU A 258 -28.50 -19.48 -9.90
CA GLU A 258 -27.70 -19.53 -11.13
C GLU A 258 -26.66 -18.41 -11.11
N LEU A 259 -25.51 -18.61 -11.77
CA LEU A 259 -24.40 -17.64 -11.79
C LEU A 259 -24.83 -16.24 -12.26
N LYS A 260 -25.80 -16.15 -13.18
CA LYS A 260 -26.34 -14.87 -13.67
C LYS A 260 -26.99 -14.02 -12.56
N HIS A 261 -27.44 -14.64 -11.47
CA HIS A 261 -28.06 -13.97 -10.32
C HIS A 261 -27.05 -13.30 -9.38
N TYR A 262 -25.75 -13.56 -9.58
CA TYR A 262 -24.67 -13.29 -8.64
C TYR A 262 -23.70 -12.19 -9.15
N GLY A 263 -24.13 -11.39 -10.13
CA GLY A 263 -23.23 -10.54 -10.92
C GLY A 263 -22.91 -9.14 -10.39
N LEU A 264 -23.66 -8.57 -9.44
CA LEU A 264 -23.52 -7.16 -9.06
C LEU A 264 -23.20 -7.05 -7.56
N HIS A 265 -21.96 -7.20 -7.13
CA HIS A 265 -21.64 -7.17 -5.68
C HIS A 265 -21.76 -5.78 -5.08
N ARG A 266 -22.53 -5.64 -3.99
CA ARG A 266 -22.69 -4.35 -3.31
C ARG A 266 -21.52 -4.02 -2.39
N HIS A 267 -21.25 -2.72 -2.25
CA HIS A 267 -20.47 -2.22 -1.11
C HIS A 267 -21.18 -2.44 0.22
N PHE A 268 -20.39 -2.77 1.25
CA PHE A 268 -20.73 -2.47 2.63
C PHE A 268 -19.49 -2.06 3.42
N THR A 269 -19.71 -1.20 4.41
CA THR A 269 -18.65 -0.59 5.22
C THR A 269 -18.79 -0.91 6.71
N GLY A 270 -19.80 -1.68 7.10
CA GLY A 270 -20.06 -2.03 8.49
C GLY A 270 -19.03 -3.01 9.09
N GLY A 271 -18.19 -3.63 8.27
CA GLY A 271 -17.11 -4.51 8.71
C GLY A 271 -16.26 -5.01 7.54
N SER A 272 -15.06 -5.46 7.86
CA SER A 272 -14.15 -6.17 6.97
C SER A 272 -13.29 -7.14 7.77
N SER A 273 -12.58 -8.03 7.08
CA SER A 273 -11.58 -8.90 7.69
C SER A 273 -10.19 -8.43 7.29
N VAL A 274 -9.27 -8.45 8.25
CA VAL A 274 -7.86 -8.12 8.04
C VAL A 274 -7.04 -9.33 8.44
N LEU A 275 -6.14 -9.75 7.56
CA LEU A 275 -5.19 -10.82 7.87
C LEU A 275 -3.85 -10.18 8.22
N MET A 276 -3.24 -10.64 9.32
CA MET A 276 -1.95 -10.14 9.79
C MET A 276 -1.02 -11.31 10.09
N PHE A 277 0.23 -11.22 9.64
CA PHE A 277 1.24 -12.26 9.82
C PHE A 277 2.56 -11.65 10.31
N GLY A 278 3.29 -12.40 11.12
CA GLY A 278 4.62 -12.01 11.60
C GLY A 278 4.60 -10.85 12.60
N GLY A 279 5.73 -10.17 12.74
CA GLY A 279 5.85 -8.96 13.58
C GLY A 279 5.50 -9.15 15.06
N GLY A 280 5.69 -10.35 15.60
CA GLY A 280 5.39 -10.67 17.01
C GLY A 280 3.90 -10.94 17.31
N LEU A 281 3.07 -11.13 16.29
CA LEU A 281 1.66 -11.48 16.47
C LEU A 281 1.47 -12.97 16.84
N LYS A 282 0.37 -13.26 17.55
CA LYS A 282 -0.05 -14.63 17.87
C LYS A 282 -0.38 -15.40 16.59
N LYS A 283 0.22 -16.59 16.44
CA LYS A 283 -0.06 -17.49 15.30
C LYS A 283 -1.41 -18.20 15.48
N GLY A 284 -2.19 -18.31 14.40
CA GLY A 284 -3.46 -19.04 14.40
C GLY A 284 -4.53 -18.43 15.32
N TYR A 285 -4.48 -17.12 15.56
CA TYR A 285 -5.36 -16.42 16.47
C TYR A 285 -6.44 -15.63 15.72
N LEU A 286 -7.69 -15.78 16.14
CA LEU A 286 -8.84 -15.03 15.63
C LEU A 286 -9.27 -14.01 16.69
N TYR A 287 -9.42 -12.74 16.29
CA TYR A 287 -9.85 -11.66 17.16
C TYR A 287 -11.12 -11.01 16.63
N GLY A 288 -12.17 -11.05 17.46
CA GLY A 288 -13.49 -10.54 17.12
C GLY A 288 -14.32 -11.49 16.26
N LYS A 289 -15.57 -11.09 16.03
CA LYS A 289 -16.58 -11.90 15.32
C LYS A 289 -17.59 -11.00 14.60
N THR A 290 -18.01 -11.40 13.40
CA THR A 290 -19.15 -10.80 12.68
C THR A 290 -20.45 -11.53 12.97
N ALA A 291 -21.58 -10.90 12.64
CA ALA A 291 -22.90 -11.51 12.82
C ALA A 291 -23.02 -12.85 12.05
N ASP A 292 -23.62 -13.88 12.67
CA ASP A 292 -23.80 -15.20 12.05
C ASP A 292 -24.71 -15.12 10.80
N GLU A 293 -25.71 -14.23 10.82
CA GLU A 293 -26.55 -13.92 9.68
C GLU A 293 -26.21 -12.51 9.16
N ARG A 294 -25.94 -12.41 7.85
CA ARG A 294 -25.48 -11.17 7.19
C ARG A 294 -24.25 -10.59 7.92
N PRO A 295 -23.05 -11.19 7.74
CA PRO A 295 -21.81 -10.83 8.45
C PRO A 295 -21.22 -9.48 8.01
N CYS A 296 -22.06 -8.46 7.85
CA CYS A 296 -21.69 -7.13 7.40
C CYS A 296 -21.34 -6.18 8.57
N LEU A 297 -21.41 -6.67 9.81
CA LEU A 297 -21.14 -5.94 11.04
C LEU A 297 -20.35 -6.83 12.00
N ALA A 298 -19.32 -6.25 12.64
CA ALA A 298 -18.63 -6.88 13.77
C ALA A 298 -19.50 -6.75 15.03
N ILE A 299 -19.75 -7.88 15.70
CA ILE A 299 -20.58 -7.98 16.91
C ILE A 299 -19.77 -8.31 18.17
N GLU A 300 -18.54 -8.79 18.00
CA GLU A 300 -17.61 -9.08 19.09
C GLU A 300 -16.26 -8.43 18.81
N ASN A 301 -15.71 -7.73 19.81
CA ASN A 301 -14.44 -7.02 19.76
C ASN A 301 -14.20 -6.23 18.45
N PRO A 302 -15.12 -5.31 18.05
CA PRO A 302 -14.96 -4.53 16.84
C PRO A 302 -13.70 -3.67 16.93
N VAL A 303 -12.91 -3.65 15.83
CA VAL A 303 -11.69 -2.85 15.72
C VAL A 303 -11.94 -1.75 14.68
N SER A 304 -11.78 -0.49 15.09
CA SER A 304 -11.86 0.64 14.16
C SER A 304 -10.58 0.76 13.33
N VAL A 305 -10.64 1.44 12.18
CA VAL A 305 -9.44 1.75 11.39
C VAL A 305 -8.40 2.53 12.22
N SER A 306 -8.86 3.44 13.09
CA SER A 306 -7.99 4.21 13.98
C SER A 306 -7.25 3.31 14.98
N ASP A 307 -7.94 2.36 15.60
CA ASP A 307 -7.33 1.39 16.54
C ASP A 307 -6.41 0.41 15.81
N LEU A 308 -6.73 0.05 14.58
CA LEU A 308 -5.88 -0.80 13.76
C LEU A 308 -4.60 -0.08 13.34
N HIS A 309 -4.68 1.18 12.93
CA HIS A 309 -3.51 2.03 12.70
C HIS A 309 -2.68 2.16 14.00
N ALA A 310 -3.32 2.39 15.15
CA ALA A 310 -2.64 2.42 16.44
C ALA A 310 -1.90 1.11 16.74
N THR A 311 -2.51 -0.03 16.41
CA THR A 311 -1.91 -1.37 16.52
C THR A 311 -0.67 -1.50 15.63
N MET A 312 -0.77 -1.09 14.36
CA MET A 312 0.34 -1.13 13.40
C MET A 312 1.48 -0.19 13.82
N PHE A 313 1.18 1.04 14.26
CA PHE A 313 2.19 1.96 14.78
C PHE A 313 2.89 1.38 16.01
N THR A 314 2.13 0.80 16.94
CA THR A 314 2.67 0.17 18.14
C THR A 314 3.60 -1.00 17.78
N ALA A 315 3.21 -1.86 16.82
CA ALA A 315 4.07 -2.94 16.31
C ALA A 315 5.39 -2.42 15.73
N MET A 316 5.36 -1.22 15.13
CA MET A 316 6.52 -0.56 14.55
C MET A 316 7.35 0.24 15.57
N GLY A 317 6.95 0.24 16.85
CA GLY A 317 7.61 1.02 17.90
C GLY A 317 7.30 2.52 17.87
N ILE A 318 6.23 2.92 17.19
CA ILE A 318 5.74 4.30 17.10
C ILE A 318 4.56 4.46 18.05
N SER A 319 4.61 5.46 18.94
CA SER A 319 3.46 5.77 19.79
C SER A 319 2.27 6.21 18.93
N PRO A 320 1.04 5.71 19.15
CA PRO A 320 -0.16 6.18 18.46
C PRO A 320 -0.46 7.68 18.68
N GLN A 321 0.14 8.28 19.71
CA GLN A 321 0.06 9.71 20.05
C GLN A 321 1.13 10.54 19.34
N THR A 322 2.04 9.94 18.57
CA THR A 322 3.06 10.66 17.80
C THR A 322 2.36 11.71 16.93
N ALA A 323 2.83 12.95 16.99
CA ALA A 323 2.25 14.06 16.26
C ALA A 323 3.32 15.03 15.77
N PHE A 324 2.97 15.78 14.72
CA PHE A 324 3.75 16.91 14.25
C PHE A 324 2.88 18.17 14.24
N ASP A 325 3.46 19.31 14.58
CA ASP A 325 2.74 20.59 14.50
C ASP A 325 2.62 21.03 13.04
N VAL A 326 1.39 21.19 12.58
CA VAL A 326 1.03 21.69 11.26
C VAL A 326 0.10 22.88 11.47
N GLU A 327 0.48 24.05 10.95
CA GLU A 327 -0.30 25.29 11.13
C GLU A 327 -0.64 25.60 12.61
N ARG A 328 0.31 25.32 13.53
CA ARG A 328 0.17 25.49 14.99
C ARG A 328 -0.86 24.56 15.64
N ARG A 329 -1.22 23.45 14.99
CA ARG A 329 -2.07 22.40 15.55
C ARG A 329 -1.36 21.04 15.45
N PRO A 330 -1.49 20.18 16.46
CA PRO A 330 -0.94 18.84 16.36
C PRO A 330 -1.72 18.03 15.32
N PHE A 331 -0.99 17.43 14.38
CA PHE A 331 -1.49 16.43 13.45
C PHE A 331 -0.95 15.07 13.88
N TYR A 332 -1.84 14.17 14.28
CA TYR A 332 -1.48 12.90 14.92
C TYR A 332 -1.26 11.77 13.90
N ALA A 333 -0.48 10.76 14.29
CA ALA A 333 -0.28 9.54 13.50
C ALA A 333 -1.59 8.74 13.35
N THR A 334 -2.45 8.79 14.36
CA THR A 334 -3.84 8.29 14.31
C THR A 334 -4.81 9.47 14.23
N GLN A 335 -6.07 9.25 13.88
CA GLN A 335 -7.05 10.31 13.58
C GLN A 335 -7.08 11.49 14.59
N ASP A 336 -6.94 11.20 15.89
CA ASP A 336 -6.96 12.19 16.97
C ASP A 336 -5.97 11.88 18.12
N GLY A 337 -5.02 10.96 17.90
CA GLY A 337 -4.08 10.51 18.92
C GLY A 337 -4.66 9.56 19.98
N LYS A 338 -5.95 9.23 19.91
CA LYS A 338 -6.64 8.38 20.92
C LYS A 338 -6.85 6.94 20.46
N GLY A 339 -6.34 6.56 19.28
CA GLY A 339 -6.37 5.18 18.81
C GLY A 339 -5.76 4.23 19.83
N LYS A 340 -6.47 3.14 20.14
CA LYS A 340 -6.08 2.16 21.15
C LYS A 340 -5.52 0.92 20.44
N PRO A 341 -4.24 0.59 20.62
CA PRO A 341 -3.70 -0.63 20.03
C PRO A 341 -4.39 -1.86 20.61
N VAL A 342 -4.70 -2.82 19.75
CA VAL A 342 -5.28 -4.11 20.14
C VAL A 342 -4.14 -5.01 20.63
N VAL A 343 -3.75 -4.83 21.89
CA VAL A 343 -2.62 -5.53 22.51
C VAL A 343 -2.77 -7.05 22.52
N ASP A 344 -4.01 -7.54 22.55
CA ASP A 344 -4.33 -8.96 22.58
C ASP A 344 -3.88 -9.72 21.32
N LEU A 345 -3.57 -9.01 20.22
CA LEU A 345 -3.05 -9.61 19.00
C LEU A 345 -1.57 -10.03 19.11
N PHE A 346 -0.80 -9.45 20.03
CA PHE A 346 0.63 -9.73 20.20
C PHE A 346 0.87 -10.91 21.15
N ALA A 347 1.95 -11.66 20.90
CA ALA A 347 2.30 -12.90 21.61
C ALA A 347 3.00 -12.68 22.96
#